data_AF-A0A2V6E2M7-F1
#
_entry.id   AF-A0A2V6E2M7-F1
#
_cell.length_a   1.000
_cell.length_b   1.000
_cell.length_c   1.000
_cell.angle_alpha   90.00
_cell.angle_beta   90.00
_cell.angle_gamma   90.00
#
_symmetry.space_group_name_H-M   'P 1'
#
loop_
_entity.id
_entity.type
_entity.pdbx_description
1 polymer ?
#
loop_
_entity_poly.entity_id
_entity_poly.type
_entity_poly.pdbx_seq_one_letter_code
_entity_poly.pdbx_strand_id
1 'polypeptide(L)'
;MTQQITEMSPHFLARMAAVLGVLEGVASVNGQLRIPNRLVVTTDAAATAANILGNESLFRLGLALCVFAVAFNIARTVLIYVLFRPVGRIAALLIAFFGLVAIALQAGGSLVQLPVLVLLKSGKDLGAFNVEQLQSMALLFLRWSGHAFNLYLAFFGFCCMLVGYVVYKSTFLPRILGVLEALAGLGYSTYLWPPLANYLYPYNLALGVGELALGFWLLVFGVNVERWKEQASLG
;
A
#
# COMPACT_ATOMS: atom_id res chain seq x y z
N MET A 1 -6.07 -1.51 -39.59
CA MET A 1 -7.01 -0.82 -38.68
C MET A 1 -6.72 -1.28 -37.27
N THR A 2 -5.76 -0.65 -36.61
CA THR A 2 -5.48 -0.91 -35.19
C THR A 2 -5.93 0.35 -34.48
N GLN A 3 -7.23 0.39 -34.16
CA GLN A 3 -7.88 1.54 -33.55
C GLN A 3 -7.14 1.93 -32.28
N GLN A 4 -6.84 3.22 -32.21
CA GLN A 4 -6.49 3.99 -31.04
C GLN A 4 -7.14 3.39 -29.78
N ILE A 5 -6.36 2.68 -28.97
CA ILE A 5 -6.54 2.84 -27.53
C ILE A 5 -6.25 4.32 -27.33
N THR A 6 -7.28 5.12 -27.09
CA THR A 6 -7.19 6.54 -26.77
C THR A 6 -5.97 6.72 -25.87
N GLU A 7 -4.86 7.24 -26.40
CA GLU A 7 -3.64 7.39 -25.62
C GLU A 7 -3.99 8.30 -24.45
N MET A 8 -4.15 7.71 -23.27
CA MET A 8 -4.61 8.46 -22.11
C MET A 8 -3.61 9.58 -21.86
N SER A 9 -4.13 10.81 -21.76
CA SER A 9 -3.27 11.98 -21.58
C SER A 9 -2.29 11.74 -20.42
N PRO A 10 -0.98 12.01 -20.60
CA PRO A 10 0.02 11.86 -19.53
C PRO A 10 -0.36 12.65 -18.28
N HIS A 11 -1.05 13.78 -18.47
CA HIS A 11 -1.56 14.58 -17.39
C HIS A 11 -2.69 13.88 -16.60
N PHE A 12 -3.57 13.17 -17.30
CA PHE A 12 -4.62 12.37 -16.67
C PHE A 12 -4.04 11.19 -15.92
N LEU A 13 -3.08 10.47 -16.53
CA LEU A 13 -2.33 9.39 -15.90
C LEU A 13 -1.71 9.83 -14.56
N ALA A 14 -0.97 10.94 -14.58
CA ALA A 14 -0.32 11.50 -13.40
C ALA A 14 -1.33 11.85 -12.29
N ARG A 15 -2.37 12.62 -12.63
CA ARG A 15 -3.38 13.05 -11.66
C ARG A 15 -4.16 11.89 -11.07
N MET A 16 -4.58 10.94 -11.91
CA MET A 16 -5.35 9.79 -11.45
C MET A 16 -4.48 8.84 -10.61
N ALA A 17 -3.20 8.66 -10.95
CA ALA A 17 -2.27 7.91 -10.11
C ALA A 17 -2.11 8.54 -8.72
N ALA A 18 -2.06 9.88 -8.65
CA ALA A 18 -2.03 10.62 -7.38
C ALA A 18 -3.33 10.45 -6.57
N VAL A 19 -4.50 10.62 -7.20
CA VAL A 19 -5.81 10.42 -6.56
C VAL A 19 -5.91 9.00 -5.99
N LEU A 20 -5.56 7.99 -6.79
CA LEU A 20 -5.59 6.60 -6.36
C LEU A 20 -4.61 6.34 -5.21
N GLY A 21 -3.44 6.98 -5.21
CA GLY A 21 -2.49 6.91 -4.10
C GLY A 21 -3.05 7.50 -2.80
N VAL A 22 -3.72 8.65 -2.87
CA VAL A 22 -4.38 9.24 -1.69
C VAL A 22 -5.51 8.34 -1.18
N LEU A 23 -6.34 7.82 -2.08
CA LEU A 23 -7.45 6.92 -1.71
C LEU A 23 -6.92 5.61 -1.10
N GLU A 24 -5.87 5.03 -1.68
CA GLU A 24 -5.19 3.85 -1.13
C GLU A 24 -4.63 4.13 0.26
N GLY A 25 -3.86 5.22 0.43
CA GLY A 25 -3.24 5.54 1.71
C GLY A 25 -4.27 5.81 2.80
N VAL A 26 -5.35 6.52 2.49
CA VAL A 26 -6.46 6.75 3.44
C VAL A 26 -7.14 5.44 3.81
N ALA A 27 -7.45 4.58 2.84
CA ALA A 27 -8.10 3.29 3.10
C ALA A 27 -7.18 2.36 3.92
N SER A 28 -5.91 2.26 3.53
CA SER A 28 -4.85 1.46 4.17
C SER A 28 -4.61 1.90 5.62
N VAL A 29 -4.38 3.20 5.87
CA VAL A 29 -4.14 3.73 7.22
C VAL A 29 -5.34 3.48 8.13
N ASN A 30 -6.57 3.62 7.63
CA ASN A 30 -7.75 3.38 8.46
C ASN A 30 -7.99 1.87 8.71
N GLY A 31 -7.90 1.04 7.66
CA GLY A 31 -8.18 -0.40 7.73
C GLY A 31 -7.08 -1.24 8.38
N GLN A 32 -5.80 -0.90 8.17
CA GLN A 32 -4.64 -1.72 8.57
C GLN A 32 -3.90 -1.17 9.79
N LEU A 33 -4.09 0.11 10.15
CA LEU A 33 -3.47 0.74 11.33
C LEU A 33 -4.51 1.19 12.35
N ARG A 34 -5.35 2.19 12.03
CA ARG A 34 -6.19 2.85 13.04
C ARG A 34 -7.27 1.96 13.64
N ILE A 35 -8.01 1.23 12.82
CA ILE A 35 -9.07 0.34 13.31
C ILE A 35 -8.47 -0.83 14.12
N PRO A 36 -7.45 -1.56 13.62
CA PRO A 36 -6.78 -2.60 14.39
C PRO A 36 -6.21 -2.10 15.72
N ASN A 37 -5.59 -0.92 15.77
CA ASN A 37 -5.06 -0.34 17.00
C ASN A 37 -6.11 -0.05 18.07
N ARG A 38 -7.39 0.05 17.70
CA ARG A 38 -8.51 0.20 18.65
C ARG A 38 -9.11 -1.13 19.10
N LEU A 39 -9.04 -2.15 18.25
CA LEU A 39 -9.72 -3.43 18.48
C LEU A 39 -8.79 -4.50 19.06
N VAL A 40 -7.50 -4.47 18.72
CA VAL A 40 -6.56 -5.54 19.02
C VAL A 40 -5.71 -5.20 20.24
N VAL A 41 -5.88 -5.97 21.31
CA VAL A 41 -4.96 -5.97 22.46
C VAL A 41 -3.94 -7.06 22.20
N THR A 42 -2.75 -6.67 21.76
CA THR A 42 -1.76 -7.63 21.23
C THR A 42 -1.37 -8.71 22.22
N THR A 43 -1.47 -8.48 23.53
CA THR A 43 -1.13 -9.44 24.60
C THR A 43 -2.31 -10.24 25.15
N ASP A 44 -3.55 -9.93 24.75
CA ASP A 44 -4.76 -10.51 25.35
C ASP A 44 -5.79 -10.89 24.26
N ALA A 45 -5.94 -12.20 24.06
CA ALA A 45 -6.85 -12.76 23.08
C ALA A 45 -8.33 -12.60 23.48
N ALA A 46 -8.65 -12.68 24.77
CA ALA A 46 -10.01 -12.56 25.27
C ALA A 46 -10.49 -11.11 25.17
N ALA A 47 -9.66 -10.14 25.56
CA ALA A 47 -9.95 -8.72 25.40
C ALA A 47 -10.10 -8.33 23.93
N THR A 48 -9.22 -8.83 23.05
CA THR A 48 -9.34 -8.62 21.60
C THR A 48 -10.67 -9.16 21.05
N ALA A 49 -11.05 -10.38 21.44
CA ALA A 49 -12.31 -10.98 21.02
C ALA A 49 -13.52 -10.19 21.50
N ALA A 50 -13.52 -9.74 22.76
CA ALA A 50 -14.57 -8.90 23.33
C ALA A 50 -14.70 -7.56 22.58
N ASN A 51 -13.58 -6.90 22.27
CA ASN A 51 -13.58 -5.65 21.51
C ASN A 51 -14.15 -5.82 20.10
N ILE A 52 -13.77 -6.89 19.39
CA ILE A 52 -14.24 -7.18 18.04
C ILE A 52 -15.73 -7.52 18.04
N LEU A 53 -16.18 -8.39 18.95
CA LEU A 53 -17.60 -8.77 19.04
C LEU A 53 -18.47 -7.60 19.49
N GLY A 54 -17.97 -6.73 20.36
CA GLY A 54 -18.64 -5.49 20.77
C GLY A 54 -18.67 -4.40 19.68
N ASN A 55 -17.77 -4.47 18.69
CA ASN A 55 -17.63 -3.47 17.62
C ASN A 55 -17.55 -4.13 16.23
N GLU A 56 -18.42 -5.10 15.96
CA GLU A 56 -18.36 -5.91 14.74
C GLU A 56 -18.43 -5.08 13.45
N SER A 57 -19.27 -4.05 13.43
CA SER A 57 -19.39 -3.14 12.27
C SER A 57 -18.08 -2.42 11.97
N LEU A 58 -17.36 -2.00 13.01
CA LEU A 58 -16.05 -1.34 12.88
C LEU A 58 -15.01 -2.31 12.34
N PHE A 59 -15.02 -3.57 12.80
CA PHE A 59 -14.14 -4.61 12.26
C PHE A 59 -14.41 -4.89 10.77
N ARG A 60 -15.69 -5.05 10.39
CA ARG A 60 -16.09 -5.25 8.98
C ARG A 60 -15.74 -4.05 8.10
N LEU A 61 -15.89 -2.84 8.62
CA LEU A 61 -15.46 -1.62 7.93
C LEU A 61 -13.94 -1.62 7.70
N GLY A 62 -13.15 -2.01 8.70
CA GLY A 62 -11.70 -2.15 8.58
C GLY A 62 -11.31 -3.10 7.46
N LEU A 63 -11.92 -4.29 7.44
CA LEU A 63 -11.73 -5.28 6.38
C LEU A 63 -12.10 -4.73 4.99
N ALA A 64 -13.24 -4.04 4.87
CA ALA A 64 -13.67 -3.44 3.60
C ALA A 64 -12.66 -2.38 3.11
N LEU A 65 -12.16 -1.53 4.01
CA LEU A 65 -11.13 -0.55 3.69
C LEU A 65 -9.82 -1.20 3.22
N CYS A 66 -9.42 -2.33 3.81
CA CYS A 66 -8.27 -3.09 3.33
C CYS A 66 -8.46 -3.57 1.87
N VAL A 67 -9.66 -4.06 1.53
CA VAL A 67 -9.99 -4.49 0.15
C VAL A 67 -9.97 -3.30 -0.82
N PHE A 68 -10.54 -2.15 -0.42
CA PHE A 68 -10.49 -0.94 -1.25
C PHE A 68 -9.06 -0.43 -1.44
N ALA A 69 -8.21 -0.48 -0.40
CA ALA A 69 -6.80 -0.12 -0.51
C ALA A 69 -6.10 -0.96 -1.58
N VAL A 70 -6.26 -2.29 -1.53
CA VAL A 70 -5.69 -3.20 -2.53
C VAL A 70 -6.18 -2.85 -3.95
N ALA A 71 -7.48 -2.59 -4.12
CA ALA A 71 -8.05 -2.24 -5.43
C ALA A 71 -7.47 -0.92 -5.98
N PHE A 72 -7.38 0.11 -5.13
CA PHE A 72 -6.78 1.39 -5.52
C PHE A 72 -5.28 1.25 -5.83
N ASN A 73 -4.56 0.40 -5.09
CA ASN A 73 -3.14 0.16 -5.31
C ASN A 73 -2.87 -0.53 -6.66
N ILE A 74 -3.70 -1.52 -7.03
CA ILE A 74 -3.65 -2.17 -8.35
C ILE A 74 -3.82 -1.13 -9.45
N ALA A 75 -4.89 -0.34 -9.37
CA ALA A 75 -5.16 0.69 -10.37
C ALA A 75 -4.01 1.71 -10.45
N ARG A 76 -3.52 2.20 -9.30
CA ARG A 76 -2.38 3.12 -9.23
C ARG A 76 -1.14 2.54 -9.89
N THR A 77 -0.82 1.28 -9.60
CA THR A 77 0.38 0.60 -10.12
C THR A 77 0.34 0.50 -11.65
N VAL A 78 -0.82 0.21 -12.22
CA VAL A 78 -1.01 0.22 -13.68
C VAL A 78 -0.78 1.61 -14.26
N LEU A 79 -1.32 2.67 -13.64
CA LEU A 79 -1.13 4.03 -14.15
C LEU A 79 0.32 4.51 -14.04
N ILE A 80 1.00 4.18 -12.93
CA ILE A 80 2.43 4.48 -12.73
C ILE A 80 3.29 3.74 -13.75
N TYR A 81 2.98 2.46 -14.05
CA TYR A 81 3.64 1.71 -15.11
C TYR A 81 3.52 2.41 -16.47
N VAL A 82 2.29 2.80 -16.85
CA VAL A 82 2.06 3.47 -18.15
C VAL A 82 2.75 4.83 -18.19
N LEU A 83 2.68 5.60 -17.09
CA LEU A 83 3.29 6.93 -16.99
C LEU A 83 4.81 6.88 -17.15
N PHE A 84 5.47 5.88 -16.58
CA PHE A 84 6.93 5.79 -16.57
C PHE A 84 7.53 4.87 -17.63
N ARG A 85 6.71 4.13 -18.39
CA ARG A 85 7.14 3.32 -19.52
C ARG A 85 8.10 4.05 -20.49
N PRO A 86 7.90 5.34 -20.85
CA PRO A 86 8.82 6.08 -21.71
C PRO A 86 10.25 6.23 -21.20
N VAL A 87 10.47 6.18 -19.88
CA VAL A 87 11.81 6.36 -19.30
C VAL A 87 12.66 5.09 -19.47
N GLY A 88 12.01 3.94 -19.64
CA GLY A 88 12.66 2.66 -19.90
C GLY A 88 11.77 1.48 -19.55
N ARG A 89 11.59 0.56 -20.51
CA ARG A 89 10.71 -0.61 -20.36
C ARG A 89 11.06 -1.48 -19.15
N ILE A 90 12.36 -1.73 -18.92
CA ILE A 90 12.81 -2.59 -17.81
C ILE A 90 12.53 -1.92 -16.46
N ALA A 91 12.81 -0.62 -16.32
CA ALA A 91 12.58 0.10 -15.07
C ALA A 91 11.09 0.18 -14.74
N ALA A 92 10.23 0.47 -15.73
CA ALA A 92 8.78 0.47 -15.53
C ALA A 92 8.26 -0.93 -15.15
N LEU A 93 8.78 -1.99 -15.79
CA LEU A 93 8.44 -3.37 -15.41
C LEU A 93 8.88 -3.68 -13.97
N LEU A 94 10.08 -3.28 -13.55
CA LEU A 94 10.54 -3.48 -12.17
C LEU A 94 9.59 -2.79 -11.17
N ILE A 95 9.19 -1.53 -11.43
CA ILE A 95 8.19 -0.84 -10.60
C ILE A 95 6.89 -1.66 -10.52
N ALA A 96 6.39 -2.13 -11.66
CA ALA A 96 5.14 -2.91 -11.70
C ALA A 96 5.27 -4.25 -10.95
N PHE A 97 6.36 -5.00 -11.12
CA PHE A 97 6.56 -6.29 -10.49
C PHE A 97 6.75 -6.17 -8.98
N PHE A 98 7.60 -5.25 -8.51
CA PHE A 98 7.73 -4.98 -7.08
C PHE A 98 6.39 -4.49 -6.50
N GLY A 99 5.66 -3.65 -7.22
CA GLY A 99 4.34 -3.16 -6.83
C GLY A 99 3.32 -4.30 -6.70
N LEU A 100 3.28 -5.23 -7.65
CA LEU A 100 2.41 -6.40 -7.61
C LEU A 100 2.74 -7.33 -6.44
N VAL A 101 4.03 -7.51 -6.10
CA VAL A 101 4.42 -8.28 -4.91
C VAL A 101 3.94 -7.57 -3.64
N ALA A 102 4.12 -6.25 -3.52
CA ALA A 102 3.61 -5.48 -2.39
C ALA A 102 2.07 -5.63 -2.28
N ILE A 103 1.34 -5.44 -3.38
CA ILE A 103 -0.11 -5.61 -3.44
C ILE A 103 -0.52 -7.02 -3.01
N ALA A 104 0.18 -8.05 -3.48
CA ALA A 104 -0.12 -9.43 -3.11
C ALA A 104 0.08 -9.68 -1.60
N LEU A 105 1.11 -9.07 -1.00
CA LEU A 105 1.32 -9.12 0.45
C LEU A 105 0.22 -8.39 1.22
N GLN A 106 -0.21 -7.22 0.74
CA GLN A 106 -1.30 -6.45 1.33
C GLN A 106 -2.63 -7.21 1.25
N ALA A 107 -2.93 -7.79 0.10
CA ALA A 107 -4.11 -8.62 -0.13
C ALA A 107 -4.07 -9.89 0.73
N GLY A 108 -2.94 -10.60 0.73
CA GLY A 108 -2.72 -11.77 1.57
C GLY A 108 -2.94 -11.46 3.04
N GLY A 109 -2.35 -10.38 3.55
CA GLY A 109 -2.55 -9.90 4.91
C GLY A 109 -4.01 -9.57 5.25
N SER A 110 -4.79 -9.10 4.27
CA SER A 110 -6.21 -8.82 4.43
C SER A 110 -7.06 -10.10 4.44
N LEU A 111 -6.72 -11.07 3.60
CA LEU A 111 -7.42 -12.36 3.51
C LEU A 111 -7.36 -13.15 4.82
N VAL A 112 -6.22 -13.12 5.52
CA VAL A 112 -6.09 -13.82 6.82
C VAL A 112 -6.96 -13.22 7.92
N GLN A 113 -7.54 -12.02 7.75
CA GLN A 113 -8.49 -11.46 8.71
C GLN A 113 -9.93 -11.99 8.53
N LEU A 114 -10.28 -12.52 7.36
CA LEU A 114 -11.62 -13.05 7.07
C LEU A 114 -12.13 -14.10 8.07
N PRO A 115 -11.34 -15.12 8.48
CA PRO A 115 -11.83 -16.13 9.41
C PRO A 115 -12.07 -15.61 10.83
N VAL A 116 -11.56 -14.43 11.20
CA VAL A 116 -11.61 -13.92 12.59
C VAL A 116 -13.05 -13.85 13.11
N LEU A 117 -13.98 -13.23 12.38
CA LEU A 117 -15.38 -13.16 12.83
C LEU A 117 -16.07 -14.54 12.86
N VAL A 118 -15.73 -15.43 11.92
CA VAL A 118 -16.29 -16.79 11.88
C VAL A 118 -15.85 -17.58 13.11
N LEU A 119 -14.55 -17.52 13.45
CA LEU A 119 -13.99 -18.18 14.63
C LEU A 119 -14.62 -17.65 15.92
N LEU A 120 -14.78 -16.34 16.05
CA LEU A 120 -15.29 -15.72 17.27
C LEU A 120 -16.80 -15.90 17.46
N LYS A 121 -17.59 -15.97 16.38
CA LYS A 121 -19.07 -16.07 16.45
C LYS A 121 -19.57 -17.51 16.40
N SER A 122 -19.03 -18.31 15.48
CA SER A 122 -19.56 -19.63 15.12
C SER A 122 -18.56 -20.76 15.39
N GLY A 123 -17.33 -20.45 15.82
CA GLY A 123 -16.32 -21.47 16.09
C GLY A 123 -16.71 -22.45 17.21
N LYS A 124 -17.60 -22.04 18.13
CA LYS A 124 -18.14 -22.90 19.19
C LYS A 124 -18.97 -24.06 18.64
N ASP A 125 -19.55 -23.90 17.45
CA ASP A 125 -20.37 -24.92 16.78
C ASP A 125 -19.51 -26.01 16.12
N LEU A 126 -18.19 -25.81 16.00
CA LEU A 126 -17.28 -26.76 15.37
C LEU A 126 -16.91 -27.96 16.27
N GLY A 127 -17.32 -27.98 17.54
CA GLY A 127 -17.21 -29.11 18.49
C GLY A 127 -15.78 -29.53 18.89
N ALA A 128 -14.77 -29.25 18.06
CA ALA A 128 -13.38 -29.64 18.24
C ALA A 128 -12.52 -28.61 18.99
N PHE A 129 -13.00 -27.37 19.11
CA PHE A 129 -12.24 -26.26 19.68
C PHE A 129 -12.96 -25.65 20.88
N ASN A 130 -12.22 -25.32 21.93
CA ASN A 130 -12.73 -24.51 23.03
C ASN A 130 -12.65 -23.00 22.72
N VAL A 131 -13.29 -22.19 23.55
CA VAL A 131 -13.39 -20.73 23.33
C VAL A 131 -12.02 -20.05 23.36
N GLU A 132 -11.16 -20.43 24.31
CA GLU A 132 -9.82 -19.83 24.47
C GLU A 132 -8.92 -20.12 23.26
N GLN A 133 -9.01 -21.34 22.70
CA GLN A 133 -8.32 -21.74 21.48
C GLN A 133 -8.78 -20.88 20.29
N LEU A 134 -10.08 -20.69 20.11
CA LEU A 134 -10.63 -19.86 19.03
C LEU A 134 -10.20 -18.39 19.14
N GLN A 135 -10.21 -17.84 20.36
CA GLN A 135 -9.75 -16.47 20.62
C GLN A 135 -8.24 -16.33 20.33
N SER A 136 -7.44 -17.31 20.74
CA SER A 136 -5.99 -17.32 20.47
C SER A 136 -5.69 -17.43 18.97
N MET A 137 -6.43 -18.26 18.24
CA MET A 137 -6.34 -18.36 16.78
C MET A 137 -6.73 -17.05 16.09
N ALA A 138 -7.81 -16.40 16.54
CA ALA A 138 -8.20 -15.08 16.03
C ALA A 138 -7.09 -14.04 16.24
N LEU A 139 -6.49 -13.99 17.44
CA LEU A 139 -5.36 -13.10 17.71
C LEU A 139 -4.13 -13.42 16.85
N LEU A 140 -3.84 -14.72 16.62
CA LEU A 140 -2.76 -15.15 15.75
C LEU A 140 -2.96 -14.65 14.31
N PHE A 141 -4.16 -14.79 13.75
CA PHE A 141 -4.48 -14.28 12.41
C PHE A 141 -4.32 -12.77 12.30
N LEU A 142 -4.73 -12.02 13.34
CA LEU A 142 -4.56 -10.57 13.38
C LEU A 142 -3.09 -10.16 13.47
N ARG A 143 -2.27 -10.86 14.27
CA ARG A 143 -0.82 -10.64 14.33
C ARG A 143 -0.15 -10.97 12.99
N TRP A 144 -0.53 -12.07 12.36
CA TRP A 144 -0.04 -12.44 11.03
C TRP A 144 -0.34 -11.34 10.02
N SER A 145 -1.57 -10.81 10.03
CA SER A 145 -1.95 -9.69 9.18
C SER A 145 -1.06 -8.47 9.40
N GLY A 146 -0.73 -8.13 10.65
CA GLY A 146 0.22 -7.07 10.98
C GLY A 146 1.64 -7.32 10.43
N HIS A 147 2.13 -8.57 10.49
CA HIS A 147 3.42 -8.92 9.89
C HIS A 147 3.40 -8.83 8.35
N ALA A 148 2.32 -9.29 7.72
CA ALA A 148 2.14 -9.15 6.28
C ALA A 148 2.10 -7.68 5.85
N PHE A 149 1.49 -6.80 6.66
CA PHE A 149 1.49 -5.37 6.42
C PHE A 149 2.89 -4.73 6.53
N ASN A 150 3.71 -5.14 7.49
CA ASN A 150 5.11 -4.68 7.58
C ASN A 150 5.91 -5.11 6.34
N LEU A 151 5.69 -6.33 5.85
CA LEU A 151 6.36 -6.81 4.63
C LEU A 151 5.84 -6.06 3.38
N TYR A 152 4.55 -5.75 3.33
CA TYR A 152 3.99 -4.84 2.31
C TYR A 152 4.72 -3.49 2.32
N LEU A 153 4.87 -2.84 3.48
CA LEU A 153 5.57 -1.56 3.60
C LEU A 153 7.03 -1.65 3.11
N ALA A 154 7.73 -2.74 3.45
CA ALA A 154 9.09 -2.97 2.96
C ALA A 154 9.17 -3.02 1.42
N PHE A 155 8.32 -3.83 0.79
CA PHE A 155 8.29 -3.94 -0.67
C PHE A 155 7.78 -2.66 -1.35
N PHE A 156 6.83 -1.97 -0.73
CA PHE A 156 6.41 -0.64 -1.14
C PHE A 156 7.57 0.35 -1.11
N GLY A 157 8.42 0.29 -0.08
CA GLY A 157 9.65 1.07 0.00
C GLY A 157 10.59 0.85 -1.19
N PHE A 158 10.81 -0.40 -1.58
CA PHE A 158 11.57 -0.71 -2.79
C PHE A 158 10.91 -0.16 -4.07
N CYS A 159 9.58 -0.19 -4.16
CA CYS A 159 8.86 0.43 -5.26
C CYS A 159 9.10 1.94 -5.30
N CYS A 160 8.98 2.64 -4.16
CA CYS A 160 9.25 4.07 -4.06
C CYS A 160 10.69 4.41 -4.47
N MET A 161 11.68 3.61 -4.06
CA MET A 161 13.06 3.81 -4.51
C MET A 161 13.21 3.71 -6.04
N LEU A 162 12.55 2.73 -6.67
CA LEU A 162 12.54 2.58 -8.12
C LEU A 162 11.81 3.73 -8.82
N VAL A 163 10.65 4.13 -8.30
CA VAL A 163 9.90 5.30 -8.80
C VAL A 163 10.77 6.56 -8.69
N GLY A 164 11.42 6.77 -7.54
CA GLY A 164 12.33 7.89 -7.31
C GLY A 164 13.48 7.93 -8.31
N TYR A 165 14.12 6.78 -8.58
CA TYR A 165 15.14 6.65 -9.62
C TYR A 165 14.62 7.04 -11.01
N VAL A 166 13.43 6.55 -11.37
CA VAL A 166 12.84 6.84 -12.69
C VAL A 166 12.42 8.30 -12.81
N VAL A 167 11.86 8.90 -11.75
CA VAL A 167 11.55 10.34 -11.69
C VAL A 167 12.83 11.16 -11.84
N TYR A 168 13.92 10.78 -11.18
CA TYR A 168 15.20 11.46 -11.29
C TYR A 168 15.77 11.41 -12.73
N LYS A 169 15.55 10.30 -13.44
CA LYS A 169 15.94 10.13 -14.85
C LYS A 169 14.96 10.75 -15.85
N SER A 170 13.73 11.02 -15.45
CA SER A 170 12.71 11.61 -16.32
C SER A 170 13.04 13.07 -16.66
N THR A 171 12.63 13.51 -17.84
CA THR A 171 12.76 14.92 -18.27
C THR A 171 11.50 15.73 -17.98
N PHE A 172 10.38 15.05 -17.69
CA PHE A 172 9.04 15.61 -17.53
C PHE A 172 8.60 15.87 -16.08
N LEU A 173 9.43 15.52 -15.08
CA LEU A 173 9.23 15.81 -13.65
C LEU A 173 10.47 16.45 -13.01
N PRO A 174 10.31 17.24 -11.93
CA PRO A 174 11.44 17.75 -11.15
C PRO A 174 12.23 16.62 -10.49
N ARG A 175 13.55 16.60 -10.71
CA ARG A 175 14.46 15.57 -10.16
C ARG A 175 14.46 15.52 -8.63
N ILE A 176 14.22 16.66 -7.96
CA ILE A 176 14.16 16.73 -6.49
C ILE A 176 13.07 15.81 -5.93
N LEU A 177 11.93 15.67 -6.62
CA LEU A 177 10.86 14.77 -6.21
C LEU A 177 11.31 13.32 -6.27
N GLY A 178 12.14 12.96 -7.25
CA GLY A 178 12.70 11.61 -7.36
C GLY A 178 13.64 11.27 -6.20
N VAL A 179 14.47 12.23 -5.77
CA VAL A 179 15.34 12.04 -4.60
C VAL A 179 14.51 11.90 -3.32
N LEU A 180 13.51 12.77 -3.13
CA LEU A 180 12.62 12.72 -1.97
C LEU A 180 11.82 11.41 -1.92
N GLU A 181 11.29 10.94 -3.04
CA GLU A 181 10.60 9.65 -3.16
C GLU A 181 11.52 8.48 -2.80
N ALA A 182 12.77 8.49 -3.28
CA ALA A 182 13.73 7.43 -2.95
C ALA A 182 14.09 7.41 -1.46
N LEU A 183 14.20 8.59 -0.84
CA LEU A 183 14.39 8.72 0.60
C LEU A 183 13.18 8.22 1.40
N ALA A 184 11.95 8.51 0.95
CA ALA A 184 10.73 7.92 1.52
C ALA A 184 10.77 6.39 1.44
N GLY A 185 11.15 5.85 0.28
CA GLY A 185 11.29 4.41 0.07
C GLY A 185 12.31 3.74 0.99
N LEU A 186 13.43 4.40 1.29
CA LEU A 186 14.38 3.93 2.30
C LEU A 186 13.73 3.84 3.69
N GLY A 187 12.95 4.85 4.07
CA GLY A 187 12.21 4.84 5.34
C GLY A 187 11.26 3.65 5.45
N TYR A 188 10.46 3.40 4.41
CA TYR A 188 9.54 2.25 4.36
C TYR A 188 10.26 0.90 4.34
N SER A 189 11.45 0.81 3.72
CA SER A 189 12.24 -0.42 3.68
C SER A 189 12.71 -0.89 5.07
N THR A 190 12.78 0.00 6.05
CA THR A 190 13.15 -0.37 7.44
C THR A 190 12.17 -1.34 8.09
N TYR A 191 10.93 -1.43 7.60
CA TYR A 191 9.90 -2.35 8.10
C TYR A 191 10.23 -3.83 7.83
N LEU A 192 11.26 -4.15 7.05
CA LEU A 192 11.87 -5.48 7.01
C LEU A 192 12.32 -5.98 8.38
N TRP A 193 12.75 -5.05 9.24
CA TRP A 193 13.15 -5.34 10.61
C TRP A 193 12.40 -4.42 11.57
N PRO A 194 11.24 -4.85 12.10
CA PRO A 194 10.37 -3.99 12.91
C PRO A 194 11.05 -3.27 14.09
N PRO A 195 12.02 -3.85 14.82
CA PRO A 195 12.79 -3.12 15.82
C PRO A 195 13.50 -1.87 15.28
N LEU A 196 14.07 -1.95 14.07
CA LEU A 196 14.70 -0.80 13.42
C LEU A 196 13.67 0.24 13.00
N ALA A 197 12.55 -0.19 12.41
CA ALA A 197 11.48 0.72 12.02
C ALA A 197 10.91 1.50 13.22
N ASN A 198 10.79 0.85 14.37
CA ASN A 198 10.34 1.48 15.62
C ASN A 198 11.39 2.47 16.16
N TYR A 199 12.67 2.10 16.15
CA TYR A 199 13.76 2.99 16.57
C TYR A 199 13.86 4.23 15.68
N LEU A 200 13.67 4.06 14.36
CA LEU A 200 13.74 5.13 13.37
C LEU A 200 12.39 5.81 13.10
N TYR A 201 11.35 5.52 13.88
CA TYR A 201 9.98 5.97 13.58
C TYR A 201 9.85 7.49 13.28
N PRO A 202 10.46 8.42 14.06
CA PRO A 202 10.39 9.85 13.75
C PRO A 202 11.03 10.21 12.41
N TYR A 203 12.14 9.54 12.07
CA TYR A 203 12.86 9.76 10.82
C TYR A 203 12.09 9.17 9.64
N ASN A 204 11.53 7.97 9.78
CA ASN A 204 10.69 7.34 8.75
C ASN A 204 9.47 8.20 8.43
N LEU A 205 8.84 8.79 9.46
CA LEU A 205 7.72 9.71 9.27
C LEU A 205 8.14 10.97 8.49
N ALA A 206 9.31 11.55 8.81
CA ALA A 206 9.85 12.68 8.09
C ALA A 206 10.22 12.35 6.63
N LEU A 207 10.78 11.16 6.40
CA LEU A 207 11.12 10.69 5.05
C LEU A 207 9.87 10.43 4.20
N GLY A 208 8.78 9.98 4.80
CA GLY A 208 7.48 9.77 4.13
C GLY A 208 6.90 11.04 3.49
N VAL A 209 7.37 12.23 3.88
CA VAL A 209 7.01 13.50 3.22
C VAL A 209 7.40 13.51 1.74
N GLY A 210 8.42 12.74 1.34
CA GLY A 210 8.81 12.64 -0.07
C GLY A 210 7.74 12.02 -0.96
N GLU A 211 7.09 10.97 -0.47
CA GLU A 211 5.96 10.33 -1.15
C GLU A 211 4.78 11.28 -1.29
N LEU A 212 4.46 12.00 -0.20
CA LEU A 212 3.40 13.01 -0.19
C LEU A 212 3.72 14.16 -1.15
N ALA A 213 4.99 14.57 -1.25
CA ALA A 213 5.42 15.62 -2.15
C ALA A 213 5.26 15.21 -3.62
N LEU A 214 5.65 13.98 -3.98
CA LEU A 214 5.43 13.47 -5.34
C LEU A 214 3.94 13.35 -5.65
N GLY A 215 3.16 12.76 -4.74
CA GLY A 215 1.71 12.65 -4.89
C GLY A 215 1.02 14.01 -5.07
N PHE A 216 1.37 14.98 -4.23
CA PHE A 216 0.86 16.35 -4.33
C PHE A 216 1.22 17.02 -5.65
N TRP A 217 2.48 16.87 -6.11
CA TRP A 217 2.92 17.43 -7.38
C TRP A 217 2.14 16.85 -8.56
N LEU A 218 2.01 15.52 -8.61
CA LEU A 218 1.27 14.84 -9.67
C LEU A 218 -0.22 15.22 -9.68
N LEU A 219 -0.81 15.47 -8.51
CA LEU A 219 -2.19 15.90 -8.38
C LEU A 219 -2.41 17.34 -8.91
N VAL A 220 -1.57 18.28 -8.47
CA VAL A 220 -1.74 19.71 -8.77
C VAL A 220 -1.18 20.05 -10.15
N PHE A 221 0.11 19.79 -10.36
CA PHE A 221 0.86 20.22 -11.54
C PHE A 221 0.90 19.16 -12.65
N GLY A 222 0.76 17.87 -12.30
CA GLY A 222 0.87 16.78 -13.27
C GLY A 222 2.29 16.63 -13.82
N VAL A 223 2.39 16.40 -15.14
CA VAL A 223 3.66 16.19 -15.85
C VAL A 223 3.77 17.12 -17.04
N ASN A 224 5.00 17.44 -17.46
CA ASN A 224 5.22 18.15 -18.72
C ASN A 224 4.90 17.22 -19.91
N VAL A 225 3.78 17.47 -20.58
CA VAL A 225 3.25 16.61 -21.65
C VAL A 225 4.16 16.57 -22.88
N GLU A 226 4.78 17.69 -23.25
CA GLU A 226 5.67 17.76 -24.42
C GLU A 226 6.92 16.90 -24.20
N ARG A 227 7.60 17.11 -23.07
CA ARG A 227 8.78 16.32 -22.70
C ARG A 227 8.47 14.84 -22.51
N TRP A 228 7.28 14.51 -22.00
CA TRP A 228 6.83 13.14 -21.88
C TRP A 228 6.68 12.48 -23.26
N LYS A 229 6.08 13.18 -24.23
CA LYS A 229 5.93 12.70 -25.61
C LYS A 229 7.26 12.56 -26.33
N GLU A 230 8.17 13.53 -26.16
CA GLU A 230 9.53 13.45 -26.68
C GLU A 230 10.23 12.19 -26.15
N GLN A 231 10.20 11.97 -24.84
CA GLN A 231 10.81 10.81 -24.22
C GLN A 231 10.14 9.49 -24.67
N ALA A 232 8.82 9.50 -24.90
CA ALA A 232 8.08 8.34 -25.42
C ALA A 232 8.39 8.03 -26.89
N SER A 233 8.81 9.01 -27.68
CA SER A 233 9.20 8.81 -29.08
C SER A 233 10.62 8.23 -29.24
N LEU A 234 11.43 8.30 -28.19
CA LEU A 234 12.84 7.87 -28.19
C LEU A 234 13.07 6.45 -27.65
N GLY A 235 12.06 5.83 -27.02
CA GLY A 235 12.17 4.53 -26.33
C GLY A 235 11.23 3.47 -26.85
#